data_AF-A0A0D7CJ27-F1
#
_entry.id   AF-A0A0D7CJ27-F1
#
_cell.length_a   1.000
_cell.length_b   1.000
_cell.length_c   1.000
_cell.angle_alpha   90.00
_cell.angle_beta   90.00
_cell.angle_gamma   90.00
#
_symmetry.space_group_name_H-M   'P 1'
#
loop_
_entity.id
_entity.type
_entity.pdbx_description
1 polymer ?
#
loop_
_entity_poly.entity_id
_entity_poly.type
_entity_poly.pdbx_seq_one_letter_code
_entity_poly.pdbx_strand_id
1 'polypeptide(L)'
;MGIAPQDRIESLCRNDMDAIERDVAAIKAAMKKVDEMMPRTWTGKDADHWRTAYEARMKQLKHLFETFPTEEKQLVEQARRKQEKLDQKMHGGHV
;
A
#
# COMPACT_ATOMS: atom_id res chain seq x y z
N MET A 1 -29.91 -15.22 -2.58
CA MET A 1 -29.21 -14.50 -3.65
C MET A 1 -27.80 -14.23 -3.15
N GLY A 2 -26.77 -14.68 -3.87
CA GLY A 2 -25.37 -14.47 -3.47
C GLY A 2 -24.92 -13.04 -3.72
N ILE A 3 -23.99 -12.56 -2.89
CA ILE A 3 -23.34 -11.25 -3.04
C ILE A 3 -22.68 -11.18 -4.41
N ALA A 4 -22.90 -10.08 -5.14
CA ALA A 4 -22.31 -9.89 -6.47
C ALA A 4 -20.78 -9.95 -6.38
N PRO A 5 -20.07 -10.49 -7.39
CA PRO A 5 -18.61 -10.66 -7.33
C PRO A 5 -17.84 -9.37 -7.02
N GLN A 6 -18.34 -8.22 -7.50
CA GLN A 6 -17.78 -6.90 -7.22
C GLN A 6 -17.95 -6.42 -5.76
N ASP A 7 -18.94 -6.93 -5.04
CA ASP A 7 -19.21 -6.58 -3.63
C ASP A 7 -18.53 -7.55 -2.65
N ARG A 8 -17.78 -8.53 -3.18
CA ARG A 8 -16.96 -9.42 -2.34
C ARG A 8 -15.82 -8.62 -1.76
N ILE A 9 -15.58 -8.82 -0.46
CA ILE A 9 -14.56 -8.10 0.30
C ILE A 9 -13.17 -8.25 -0.33
N GLU A 10 -12.86 -9.40 -0.96
CA GLU A 10 -11.63 -9.60 -1.72
C GLU A 10 -11.45 -8.56 -2.85
N SER A 11 -12.50 -8.29 -3.63
CA SER A 11 -12.45 -7.37 -4.77
C SER A 11 -12.25 -5.92 -4.29
N LEU A 12 -12.87 -5.56 -3.16
CA LEU A 12 -12.68 -4.25 -2.52
C LEU A 12 -11.23 -4.09 -2.02
N CYS A 13 -10.69 -5.10 -1.32
CA CYS A 13 -9.31 -5.06 -0.85
C CYS A 13 -8.29 -4.88 -1.99
N ARG A 14 -8.48 -5.59 -3.12
CA ARG A 14 -7.62 -5.45 -4.30
C ARG A 14 -7.70 -4.03 -4.91
N ASN A 15 -8.91 -3.49 -5.03
CA ASN A 15 -9.10 -2.13 -5.57
C ASN A 15 -8.44 -1.05 -4.69
N ASP A 16 -8.56 -1.19 -3.37
CA ASP A 16 -7.93 -0.27 -2.41
C ASP A 16 -6.40 -0.35 -2.51
N MET A 17 -5.86 -1.55 -2.71
CA MET A 17 -4.42 -1.77 -2.88
C MET A 17 -3.90 -1.25 -4.21
N ASP A 18 -4.64 -1.40 -5.31
CA ASP A 18 -4.33 -0.75 -6.58
C ASP A 18 -4.31 0.79 -6.45
N ALA A 19 -5.14 1.38 -5.59
CA ALA A 19 -5.10 2.81 -5.29
C ALA A 19 -3.81 3.17 -4.52
N ILE A 20 -3.47 2.40 -3.48
CA ILE A 20 -2.24 2.57 -2.71
C ILE A 20 -0.99 2.45 -3.60
N GLU A 21 -0.93 1.46 -4.50
CA GLU A 21 0.19 1.28 -5.43
C GLU A 21 0.39 2.48 -6.36
N ARG A 22 -0.71 3.06 -6.86
CA ARG A 22 -0.68 4.27 -7.69
C ARG A 22 -0.13 5.46 -6.92
N ASP A 23 -0.57 5.67 -5.69
CA ASP A 23 -0.09 6.76 -4.85
C ASP A 23 1.39 6.58 -4.48
N VAL A 24 1.81 5.34 -4.19
CA VAL A 24 3.22 4.99 -3.97
C VAL A 24 4.06 5.30 -5.20
N ALA A 25 3.58 4.99 -6.40
CA ALA A 25 4.26 5.32 -7.65
C ALA A 25 4.39 6.84 -7.85
N ALA A 26 3.33 7.60 -7.54
CA ALA A 26 3.37 9.06 -7.60
C ALA A 26 4.37 9.67 -6.61
N ILE A 27 4.43 9.15 -5.38
CA ILE A 27 5.42 9.56 -4.37
C ILE A 27 6.84 9.26 -4.85
N LYS A 28 7.11 8.05 -5.35
CA LYS A 28 8.42 7.68 -5.89
C LYS A 28 8.85 8.60 -7.05
N ALA A 29 7.91 8.99 -7.91
CA ALA A 29 8.17 9.94 -8.99
C ALA A 29 8.48 11.35 -8.47
N ALA A 30 7.75 11.83 -7.46
CA ALA A 30 8.02 13.11 -6.82
C ALA A 30 9.40 13.13 -6.14
N MET A 31 9.78 12.05 -5.47
CA MET A 31 11.11 11.88 -4.87
C MET A 31 12.22 11.99 -5.91
N LYS A 32 12.07 11.28 -7.03
CA LYS A 32 13.05 11.34 -8.13
C LYS A 32 13.26 12.76 -8.64
N LYS A 33 12.21 13.59 -8.72
CA LYS A 33 12.34 14.99 -9.12
C LYS A 33 13.16 15.82 -8.12
N VAL A 34 13.02 15.55 -6.82
CA VAL A 34 13.84 16.19 -5.78
C VAL A 34 15.31 15.80 -5.95
N ASP A 35 15.59 14.51 -6.18
CA ASP A 35 16.94 14.01 -6.44
C ASP A 35 17.58 14.68 -7.67
N GLU A 36 16.80 14.91 -8.74
CA GLU A 36 17.27 15.57 -9.96
C GLU A 36 17.57 17.07 -9.76
N MET A 37 16.91 17.74 -8.81
CA MET A 37 17.13 19.15 -8.51
C MET A 37 18.38 19.39 -7.65
N MET A 38 18.70 18.43 -6.79
CA MET A 38 19.76 18.52 -5.77
C MET A 38 21.15 18.95 -6.28
N PRO A 39 21.71 18.37 -7.37
CA PRO A 39 23.04 18.75 -7.87
C PRO A 39 23.13 20.19 -8.36
N ARG A 40 21.99 20.82 -8.70
CA ARG A 40 21.95 22.13 -9.35
C ARG A 40 21.81 23.29 -8.38
N THR A 41 21.33 23.05 -7.16
CA THR A 41 20.92 24.12 -6.24
C THR A 41 21.67 24.13 -4.92
N TRP A 42 22.39 23.07 -4.54
CA TRP A 42 22.95 22.99 -3.19
C TRP A 42 24.33 22.33 -3.15
N THR A 43 25.33 23.08 -2.67
CA THR A 43 26.72 22.62 -2.46
C THR A 43 27.21 23.04 -1.08
N GLY A 44 27.92 22.16 -0.37
CA GLY A 44 28.52 22.44 0.95
C GLY A 44 28.05 21.46 2.03
N LYS A 45 28.69 21.53 3.21
CA LYS A 45 28.47 20.57 4.31
C LYS A 45 27.01 20.48 4.76
N ASP A 46 26.29 21.59 4.81
CA ASP A 46 24.88 21.61 5.21
C ASP A 46 23.98 20.92 4.17
N ALA A 47 24.30 21.09 2.88
CA ALA A 47 23.62 20.38 1.79
C ALA A 47 23.87 18.87 1.85
N ASP A 48 25.10 18.44 2.12
CA ASP A 48 25.44 17.03 2.29
C ASP A 48 24.74 16.40 3.52
N HIS A 49 24.65 17.14 4.63
CA HIS A 49 23.94 16.71 5.83
C HIS A 49 22.43 16.58 5.55
N TRP A 50 21.84 17.57 4.88
CA TRP A 50 20.45 17.52 4.45
C TRP A 50 20.20 16.33 3.51
N ARG A 51 21.07 16.10 2.52
CA ARG A 51 20.97 14.95 1.60
C ARG A 51 20.95 13.63 2.35
N THR A 52 21.87 13.46 3.30
CA THR A 52 21.95 12.25 4.12
C THR A 52 20.66 12.04 4.92
N ALA A 53 20.12 13.09 5.53
CA ALA A 53 18.85 13.02 6.26
C ALA A 53 17.66 12.74 5.34
N TYR A 54 17.64 13.33 4.14
CA TYR A 54 16.65 13.06 3.11
C TYR A 54 16.68 11.58 2.69
N GLU A 55 17.84 11.06 2.31
CA GLU A 55 18.02 9.65 1.91
C GLU A 55 17.59 8.69 3.01
N ALA A 56 17.91 8.99 4.28
CA ALA A 56 17.48 8.18 5.43
C ALA A 56 15.95 8.13 5.58
N ARG A 57 15.27 9.28 5.49
CA ARG A 57 13.80 9.36 5.53
C ARG A 57 13.16 8.64 4.35
N MET A 58 13.74 8.79 3.17
CA MET A 58 13.27 8.14 1.96
C MET A 58 13.44 6.62 2.01
N LYS A 59 14.51 6.13 2.65
CA LYS A 59 14.70 4.70 2.90
C LYS A 59 13.62 4.14 3.82
N GLN A 60 13.29 4.85 4.91
CA GLN A 60 12.20 4.46 5.82
C GLN A 60 10.86 4.41 5.09
N LEU A 61 10.58 5.42 4.25
CA LEU A 61 9.35 5.47 3.46
C LEU A 61 9.26 4.32 2.45
N LYS A 62 10.36 4.02 1.74
CA LYS A 62 10.43 2.86 0.84
C LYS A 62 10.18 1.55 1.58
N HIS A 63 10.75 1.39 2.78
CA HIS A 63 10.55 0.20 3.59
C HIS A 63 9.08 0.04 4.01
N LEU A 64 8.38 1.12 4.35
CA LEU A 64 6.93 1.08 4.59
C LEU A 64 6.16 0.58 3.37
N PHE A 65 6.50 1.05 2.17
CA PHE A 65 5.84 0.60 0.94
C PHE A 65 6.07 -0.89 0.64
N GLU A 66 7.17 -1.47 1.11
CA GLU A 66 7.45 -2.91 0.98
C GLU A 66 6.56 -3.76 1.91
N THR A 67 5.95 -3.20 2.96
CA THR A 67 5.05 -3.95 3.85
C THR A 67 3.64 -4.10 3.29
N PHE A 68 3.20 -3.16 2.45
CA PHE A 68 1.83 -3.11 1.94
C PHE A 68 1.37 -4.40 1.22
N PRO A 69 2.16 -5.06 0.36
CA PRO A 69 1.73 -6.32 -0.27
C PRO A 69 1.53 -7.47 0.73
N THR A 70 2.26 -7.44 1.85
CA THR A 70 2.10 -8.45 2.92
C THR A 70 0.84 -8.18 3.71
N GLU A 71 0.60 -6.91 4.06
CA GLU A 71 -0.62 -6.47 4.75
C GLU A 71 -1.88 -6.73 3.91
N GLU A 72 -1.84 -6.46 2.60
CA GLU A 72 -2.92 -6.81 1.67
C GLU A 72 -3.26 -8.29 1.74
N LYS A 73 -2.26 -9.17 1.59
CA LYS A 73 -2.48 -10.62 1.62
C LYS A 73 -3.13 -11.06 2.92
N GLN A 74 -2.72 -10.47 4.06
CA GLN A 74 -3.33 -10.75 5.34
C GLN A 74 -4.77 -10.28 5.41
N LEU A 75 -5.07 -9.07 4.93
CA LEU A 75 -6.43 -8.52 4.90
C LEU A 75 -7.35 -9.30 3.97
N VAL A 76 -6.88 -9.68 2.78
CA VAL A 76 -7.62 -10.52 1.82
C VAL A 76 -7.93 -11.90 2.40
N GLU A 77 -6.96 -12.55 3.06
CA GLU A 77 -7.18 -13.86 3.67
C GLU A 77 -8.15 -13.77 4.87
N GLN A 78 -8.06 -12.71 5.69
CA GLN A 78 -9.02 -12.45 6.77
C GLN A 78 -10.43 -12.21 6.22
N ALA A 79 -10.54 -11.43 5.15
CA ALA A 79 -11.78 -11.17 4.43
C ALA A 79 -12.40 -12.46 3.90
N ARG A 80 -11.60 -13.33 3.24
CA ARG A 80 -12.07 -14.63 2.73
C ARG A 80 -12.64 -15.49 3.85
N ARG A 81 -11.91 -15.63 4.96
CA ARG A 81 -12.37 -16.41 6.14
C ARG A 81 -13.65 -15.84 6.75
N LYS A 82 -13.81 -14.51 6.77
CA LYS A 82 -15.02 -13.86 7.28
C LYS A 82 -16.22 -14.14 6.37
N GLN A 83 -16.02 -14.10 5.05
CA GLN A 83 -17.03 -14.44 4.05
C GLN A 83 -17.48 -15.91 4.21
N GLU A 84 -16.52 -16.85 4.27
CA GLU A 84 -16.79 -18.28 4.47
C GLU A 84 -17.62 -18.55 5.74
N LYS A 85 -17.30 -17.85 6.85
CA LYS A 85 -18.07 -17.95 8.11
C LYS A 85 -19.50 -17.41 7.98
N LEU A 86 -19.71 -16.34 7.21
CA LEU A 86 -21.03 -15.78 6.98
C LEU A 86 -21.87 -16.72 6.11
N ASP A 87 -21.28 -17.27 5.04
CA ASP A 87 -21.95 -18.21 4.16
C ASP A 87 -22.33 -19.50 4.90
N GLN A 88 -21.46 -20.04 5.76
CA GLN A 88 -21.77 -21.17 6.62
C GLN A 88 -22.95 -20.90 7.57
N LYS A 89 -23.00 -19.70 8.18
CA LYS A 89 -24.12 -19.32 9.07
C LYS A 89 -25.44 -19.17 8.32
N MET A 90 -25.42 -18.66 7.09
CA MET A 90 -26.64 -18.51 6.28
C MET A 90 -27.16 -19.84 5.72
N HIS A 91 -26.29 -20.85 5.53
CA HIS A 91 -26.67 -22.16 5.03
C HIS A 91 -26.95 -23.21 6.14
N GLY A 92 -26.54 -22.98 7.38
CA GLY A 92 -26.79 -23.88 8.51
C GLY A 92 -28.12 -23.67 9.26
N GLY A 93 -28.95 -22.70 8.85
CA GLY A 93 -30.22 -22.35 9.52
C GLY A 93 -31.48 -22.97 8.92
N HIS A 94 -31.35 -23.99 8.07
CA HIS A 94 -32.48 -24.76 7.51
C HIS A 94 -32.37 -26.23 7.95
N VAL A 95 -32.71 -26.50 9.21
CA VAL A 95 -33.22 -27.81 9.65
C VAL A 95 -34.30 -27.54 10.69
#